data_AF-A7T6S5-F1
#
_entry.id   AF-A7T6S5-F1
#
_cell.length_a   1.000
_cell.length_b   1.000
_cell.length_c   1.000
_cell.angle_alpha   90.00
_cell.angle_beta   90.00
_cell.angle_gamma   90.00
#
_symmetry.space_group_name_H-M   'P 1'
#
loop_
_entity.id
_entity.type
_entity.pdbx_description
1 polymer ?
#
loop_
_entity_poly.entity_id
_entity_poly.type
_entity_poly.pdbx_seq_one_letter_code
_entity_poly.pdbx_strand_id
1 'polypeptide(L)'
;MEEEAKQPIFRDLEADKGPEATAVESLCVECEEMGTTRFLMTRIPFFKEIILSSFDCPHCGYKNNFIQSAGAIQDKGCEVILKVTSKEVNQVM
;
A
#
# COMPACT_ATOMS: atom_id res chain seq x y z
N MET A 1 1.07 -34.00 -6.66
CA MET A 1 1.39 -33.22 -5.45
C MET A 1 1.57 -31.81 -5.95
N GLU A 2 0.55 -30.98 -5.77
CA GLU A 2 0.48 -29.65 -6.38
C GLU A 2 1.57 -28.75 -5.78
N GLU A 3 2.47 -28.23 -6.62
CA GLU A 3 3.43 -27.19 -6.24
C GLU A 3 2.66 -25.89 -6.02
N GLU A 4 2.39 -25.55 -4.75
CA GLU A 4 1.99 -24.20 -4.37
C GLU A 4 3.15 -23.25 -4.69
N ALA A 5 3.02 -22.55 -5.82
CA ALA A 5 3.93 -21.48 -6.21
C ALA A 5 3.91 -20.40 -5.12
N LYS A 6 4.93 -20.37 -4.25
CA LYS A 6 5.10 -19.33 -3.23
C LYS A 6 5.28 -17.99 -3.93
N GLN A 7 4.22 -17.21 -4.00
CA GLN A 7 4.27 -15.86 -4.55
C GLN A 7 5.09 -14.96 -3.61
N PRO A 8 5.88 -14.01 -4.14
CA PRO A 8 6.66 -13.09 -3.31
C PRO A 8 5.72 -12.19 -2.48
N ILE A 9 6.17 -11.88 -1.25
CA ILE A 9 5.44 -11.05 -0.27
C ILE A 9 5.28 -9.61 -0.78
N PHE A 10 6.32 -9.07 -1.43
CA PHE A 10 6.28 -7.78 -2.11
C PHE A 10 6.17 -7.97 -3.61
N ARG A 11 5.27 -7.22 -4.25
CA ARG A 11 5.01 -7.27 -5.69
C ARG A 11 5.13 -5.88 -6.30
N ASP A 12 5.43 -5.78 -7.58
CA ASP A 12 5.48 -4.46 -8.25
C ASP A 12 4.06 -3.92 -8.47
N LEU A 13 3.88 -2.60 -8.27
CA LEU A 13 2.59 -1.94 -8.49
C LEU A 13 2.33 -1.78 -9.99
N GLU A 14 1.39 -2.53 -10.55
CA GLU A 14 0.99 -2.46 -11.97
C GLU A 14 -0.42 -1.86 -12.09
N ALA A 15 -0.65 -0.97 -13.07
CA ALA A 15 -1.93 -0.30 -13.25
C ALA A 15 -3.06 -1.23 -13.76
N ASP A 16 -2.71 -2.27 -14.53
CA ASP A 16 -3.67 -3.16 -15.18
C ASP A 16 -4.06 -4.38 -14.32
N LYS A 17 -3.33 -4.64 -13.23
CA LYS A 17 -3.65 -5.72 -12.29
C LYS A 17 -4.26 -5.13 -11.03
N GLY A 18 -5.47 -5.58 -10.67
CA GLY A 18 -6.11 -5.18 -9.44
C GLY A 18 -5.24 -5.52 -8.22
N PRO A 19 -5.28 -4.72 -7.14
CA PRO A 19 -4.44 -4.96 -5.97
C PRO A 19 -4.82 -6.29 -5.31
N GLU A 20 -3.89 -7.24 -5.31
CA GLU A 20 -3.99 -8.48 -4.52
C GLU A 20 -3.66 -8.15 -3.05
N ALA A 21 -4.59 -7.47 -2.38
CA ALA A 21 -4.45 -7.06 -0.99
C ALA A 21 -4.83 -8.21 -0.04
N THR A 22 -4.00 -8.43 0.99
CA THR A 22 -4.29 -9.39 2.06
C THR A 22 -5.22 -8.74 3.08
N ALA A 23 -6.39 -9.33 3.31
CA ALA A 23 -7.33 -8.85 4.32
C ALA A 23 -7.19 -9.64 5.63
N VAL A 24 -7.19 -8.93 6.76
CA VAL A 24 -7.25 -9.51 8.10
C VAL A 24 -8.21 -8.70 8.98
N GLU A 25 -8.84 -9.40 9.93
CA GLU A 25 -9.68 -8.78 10.93
C GLU A 25 -8.83 -8.08 12.00
N SER A 26 -9.27 -6.90 12.41
CA SER A 26 -8.52 -6.04 13.32
C SER A 26 -9.46 -5.19 14.17
N LEU A 27 -9.01 -4.83 15.37
CA LEU A 27 -9.79 -4.05 16.32
C LEU A 27 -9.93 -2.59 15.85
N CYS A 28 -11.15 -2.07 15.86
CA CYS A 28 -11.41 -0.65 15.65
C CYS A 28 -11.01 0.16 16.88
N VAL A 29 -10.15 1.17 16.70
CA VAL A 29 -9.71 2.05 17.79
C VAL A 29 -10.78 3.05 18.27
N GLU A 30 -11.87 3.22 17.51
CA GLU A 30 -12.92 4.19 17.82
C GLU A 30 -14.10 3.56 18.57
N CYS A 31 -14.52 2.36 18.17
CA CYS A 31 -15.70 1.69 18.73
C CYS A 31 -15.41 0.34 19.37
N GLU A 32 -14.14 -0.10 19.36
CA GLU A 32 -13.68 -1.38 19.93
C GLU A 32 -14.34 -2.63 19.31
N GLU A 33 -15.07 -2.48 18.19
CA GLU A 33 -15.59 -3.57 17.39
C GLU A 33 -14.59 -4.04 16.33
N MET A 34 -14.81 -5.23 15.78
CA MET A 34 -13.95 -5.79 14.73
C MET A 34 -14.21 -5.11 13.38
N GLY A 35 -13.15 -4.60 12.78
CA GLY A 35 -13.11 -4.12 11.40
C GLY A 35 -12.19 -4.98 10.53
N THR A 36 -11.90 -4.50 9.33
CA THR A 36 -11.00 -5.18 8.39
C THR A 36 -9.84 -4.27 8.02
N THR A 37 -8.61 -4.74 8.21
CA THR A 37 -7.41 -4.14 7.63
C THR A 37 -7.00 -4.88 6.37
N ARG A 38 -6.85 -4.15 5.26
CA ARG A 38 -6.30 -4.64 4.00
C ARG A 38 -4.86 -4.17 3.86
N PHE A 39 -3.95 -5.10 3.64
CA PHE A 39 -2.54 -4.84 3.42
C PHE A 39 -2.18 -5.05 1.95
N LEU A 40 -1.60 -4.03 1.34
CA LEU A 40 -0.96 -4.09 0.03
C LEU A 40 0.54 -3.92 0.22
N MET A 41 1.26 -5.03 0.13
CA MET A 41 2.72 -5.09 0.19
C MET A 41 3.26 -4.93 -1.22
N THR A 42 3.68 -3.71 -1.56
CA THR A 42 4.04 -3.37 -2.94
C THR A 42 5.42 -2.73 -2.99
N ARG A 43 6.09 -2.91 -4.12
CA ARG A 43 7.30 -2.19 -4.49
C ARG A 43 6.91 -1.12 -5.49
N ILE A 44 7.26 0.12 -5.18
CA ILE A 44 7.15 1.22 -6.13
C ILE A 44 8.55 1.45 -6.70
N PRO A 45 8.71 1.52 -8.04
CA PRO A 45 9.98 1.90 -8.65
C PRO A 45 10.53 3.16 -7.98
N PHE A 46 11.81 3.17 -7.61
CA PHE A 46 12.49 4.26 -6.89
C PHE A 46 12.04 4.53 -5.43
N PHE A 47 10.86 4.07 -5.01
CA PHE A 47 10.30 4.23 -3.64
C PHE A 47 10.49 3.02 -2.72
N LYS A 48 11.19 1.97 -3.19
CA LYS A 48 11.46 0.72 -2.46
C LYS A 48 10.16 -0.03 -2.10
N GLU A 49 10.28 -0.95 -1.13
CA GLU A 49 9.19 -1.76 -0.58
C GLU A 49 8.39 -0.93 0.42
N ILE A 50 7.08 -0.84 0.19
CA ILE A 50 6.12 -0.16 1.03
C ILE A 50 4.99 -1.11 1.44
N ILE A 51 4.39 -0.83 2.59
CA ILE A 51 3.20 -1.50 3.09
C ILE A 51 2.12 -0.44 3.19
N LEU A 52 1.12 -0.56 2.31
CA LEU A 52 -0.10 0.24 2.39
C LEU A 52 -1.12 -0.54 3.20
N SER A 53 -1.66 0.07 4.25
CA SER A 53 -2.68 -0.52 5.12
C SER A 53 -3.94 0.32 5.05
N SER A 54 -5.08 -0.31 4.74
CA SER A 54 -6.38 0.34 4.69
C SER A 54 -7.33 -0.35 5.65
N PHE A 55 -7.71 0.34 6.72
CA PHE A 55 -8.67 -0.10 7.72
C PHE A 55 -10.06 0.45 7.40
N ASP A 56 -11.07 -0.40 7.52
CA ASP A 56 -12.49 -0.07 7.38
C ASP A 56 -13.29 -0.76 8.49
N CYS A 57 -14.07 0.02 9.25
CA CYS A 57 -14.99 -0.49 10.25
C CYS A 57 -16.44 -0.40 9.75
N PRO A 58 -17.16 -1.53 9.62
CA PRO A 58 -18.56 -1.53 9.18
C PRO A 58 -19.55 -1.04 10.25
N HIS A 59 -19.13 -0.97 11.52
CA HIS A 59 -20.00 -0.63 12.65
C HIS A 59 -20.16 0.87 12.86
N CYS A 60 -19.03 1.60 12.93
CA CYS A 60 -19.03 3.05 13.16
C CYS A 60 -18.65 3.87 11.91
N GLY A 61 -18.19 3.21 10.84
CA GLY A 61 -17.75 3.87 9.61
C GLY A 61 -16.35 4.48 9.69
N TYR A 62 -15.60 4.24 10.77
CA TYR A 62 -14.21 4.70 10.88
C TYR A 62 -13.35 4.04 9.79
N LYS A 63 -12.54 4.85 9.11
CA LYS A 63 -11.62 4.41 8.06
C LYS A 63 -10.26 5.03 8.30
N ASN A 64 -9.19 4.28 8.03
CA ASN A 64 -7.84 4.78 8.19
C ASN A 64 -6.91 4.18 7.13
N ASN A 65 -6.05 5.00 6.54
CA ASN A 65 -5.08 4.56 5.56
C ASN A 65 -3.67 4.95 6.01
N PHE A 66 -2.79 3.97 6.11
CA PHE A 66 -1.39 4.16 6.52
C PHE A 66 -0.44 3.67 5.45
N ILE A 67 0.65 4.41 5.26
CA ILE A 67 1.79 4.02 4.43
C ILE A 67 2.97 3.80 5.37
N GLN A 68 3.60 2.63 5.29
CA GLN A 68 4.82 2.32 6.02
C GLN A 68 5.91 1.90 5.06
N SER A 69 7.11 2.48 5.21
CA SER A 69 8.30 2.01 4.51
C SER A 69 8.76 0.68 5.12
N ALA A 70 8.92 -0.36 4.30
CA ALA A 70 9.40 -1.66 4.77
C ALA A 70 10.95 -1.76 4.78
N GLY A 71 11.64 -0.78 4.19
CA GLY A 71 13.10 -0.76 4.06
C GLY A 71 13.81 0.20 5.02
N ALA A 72 15.14 0.10 5.06
CA ALA A 72 16.01 1.01 5.80
C ALA A 72 15.81 2.48 5.37
N ILE A 73 15.86 3.38 6.36
CA ILE A 73 15.89 4.83 6.18
C ILE A 73 17.01 5.17 5.18
N GLN A 74 16.74 6.06 4.23
CA GLN A 74 17.73 6.44 3.25
C GLN A 74 18.84 7.29 3.89
N ASP A 75 20.08 7.04 3.48
CA ASP A 75 21.24 7.81 3.95
C ASP A 75 21.19 9.29 3.53
N LYS A 76 20.39 9.61 2.52
CA LYS A 76 20.22 10.96 1.95
C LYS A 76 18.73 11.29 1.82
N GLY A 77 18.40 12.57 1.97
CA GLY A 77 17.07 13.08 1.61
C GLY A 77 16.87 13.07 0.09
N CYS A 78 15.61 12.96 -0.34
CA CYS A 78 15.22 13.05 -1.75
C CYS A 78 14.43 14.35 -1.97
N GLU A 79 14.83 15.14 -2.97
CA GLU A 79 14.07 16.29 -3.46
C GLU A 79 13.51 15.96 -4.85
N VAL A 80 12.20 16.13 -5.01
CA VAL A 80 11.48 15.82 -6.25
C VAL A 80 10.96 17.12 -6.86
N ILE A 81 11.48 17.48 -8.04
CA ILE A 81 11.09 18.69 -8.78
C ILE A 81 10.37 18.28 -10.07
N LEU A 82 9.06 18.55 -10.14
CA LEU A 82 8.26 18.34 -11.36
C LEU A 82 8.12 19.65 -12.14
N LYS A 83 8.62 19.67 -13.38
CA LYS A 83 8.37 20.76 -14.34
C LYS A 83 7.30 20.35 -15.33
N VAL A 84 6.09 20.87 -15.18
CA VAL A 84 4.97 20.60 -16.09
C VAL A 84 5.13 21.44 -17.36
N THR A 85 5.29 20.79 -18.51
CA THR A 85 5.51 21.45 -19.81
C THR A 85 4.34 21.27 -20.81
N SER A 86 3.37 20.42 -20.51
CA SER A 86 2.16 20.20 -21.31
C SER A 86 0.93 19.93 -20.41
N LYS A 87 -0.28 19.95 -21.00
CA LYS A 87 -1.55 19.74 -20.27
C LYS A 87 -1.85 18.28 -19.91
N GLU A 88 -1.11 17.33 -20.48
CA GLU A 88 -1.26 15.91 -20.14
C GLU A 88 -0.41 15.60 -18.91
N VAL A 89 -1.07 15.57 -17.75
CA VAL A 89 -0.42 15.32 -16.46
C VAL A 89 -0.76 13.90 -16.02
N ASN A 90 -0.14 12.90 -16.64
CA ASN A 90 -0.20 11.51 -16.20
C ASN A 90 1.11 11.12 -15.53
N GLN A 91 1.49 11.83 -14.46
CA GLN A 91 2.54 11.32 -13.59
C GLN A 91 1.92 10.46 -12.50
N VAL A 92 2.23 9.16 -12.58
CA VAL A 92 2.22 8.28 -11.42
C VAL A 92 3.66 8.23 -10.95
N MET A 93 3.96 8.90 -9.83
CA MET A 93 5.14 8.56 -9.03
C MET A 93 4.75 7.48 -8.03
#